data_AF-A0A1Y1KBS5-F1
#
_entry.id   AF-A0A1Y1KBS5-F1
#
_cell.length_a   1.000
_cell.length_b   1.000
_cell.length_c   1.000
_cell.angle_alpha   90.00
_cell.angle_beta   90.00
_cell.angle_gamma   90.00
#
_symmetry.space_group_name_H-M   'P 1'
#
loop_
_entity.id
_entity.type
_entity.pdbx_description
1 polymer ?
#
loop_
_entity_poly.entity_id
_entity_poly.type
_entity_poly.pdbx_seq_one_letter_code
_entity_poly.pdbx_strand_id
1 'polypeptide(L)'
;ELNVWYLDDGTLAGDSASVLSDFAQIIHESRKIGLEINPSKCELHFMSDTDEEVLKRFQLLSPGIRSITKDNLTLLGAPLTSKAAMCCLNTKLEEMKILFARLPSLNSYHIAFYLLRHCFAIPRLTYLLRTTPTWNFEEILHSFDTEIRSTLETLLNTTLSEQKWILASLPVNVGGLGVRKASDLAIPAFL
;
A
#
# COMPACT_ATOMS: atom_id res chain seq x y z
N GLU A 1 -24.74 -1.61 -6.02
CA GLU A 1 -23.99 -0.40 -6.38
C GLU A 1 -23.11 -0.02 -5.19
N LEU A 2 -21.85 0.31 -5.45
CA LEU A 2 -20.87 0.78 -4.49
C LEU A 2 -20.69 2.28 -4.71
N ASN A 3 -20.80 3.06 -3.65
CA ASN A 3 -20.54 4.50 -3.66
C ASN A 3 -19.84 4.85 -2.36
N VAL A 4 -18.51 5.04 -2.43
CA VAL A 4 -17.66 5.30 -1.26
C VAL A 4 -16.77 6.50 -1.52
N TRP A 5 -16.60 7.32 -0.49
CA TRP A 5 -15.84 8.57 -0.57
C TRP A 5 -14.89 8.67 0.61
N TYR A 6 -13.67 9.13 0.33
CA TYR A 6 -12.73 9.59 1.33
C TYR A 6 -12.18 10.93 0.87
N LEU A 7 -12.65 12.02 1.47
CA LEU A 7 -12.35 13.39 1.03
C LEU A 7 -12.72 13.58 -0.45
N ASP A 8 -11.76 13.95 -1.30
CA ASP A 8 -11.91 14.12 -2.74
C ASP A 8 -11.84 12.81 -3.54
N ASP A 9 -11.39 11.71 -2.93
CA ASP A 9 -11.32 10.40 -3.56
C ASP A 9 -12.67 9.67 -3.48
N GLY A 10 -13.44 9.73 -4.57
CA GLY A 10 -14.69 9.00 -4.77
C GLY A 10 -14.51 7.73 -5.60
N THR A 11 -15.17 6.64 -5.21
CA THR A 11 -15.21 5.39 -5.98
C THR A 11 -16.64 4.94 -6.20
N LEU A 12 -17.00 4.76 -7.47
CA LEU A 12 -18.28 4.25 -7.92
C LEU A 12 -18.08 2.86 -8.54
N ALA A 13 -18.93 1.90 -8.20
CA ALA A 13 -18.96 0.61 -8.89
C ALA A 13 -20.40 0.09 -9.05
N GLY A 14 -20.72 -0.40 -10.24
CA GLY A 14 -22.06 -0.83 -10.61
C GLY A 14 -22.09 -1.28 -12.06
N ASP A 15 -23.28 -1.34 -12.65
CA ASP A 15 -23.40 -1.49 -14.09
C ASP A 15 -22.88 -0.23 -14.81
N SER A 16 -22.46 -0.41 -16.06
CA SER A 16 -21.82 0.66 -16.84
C SER A 16 -22.73 1.86 -17.08
N ALA A 17 -24.06 1.65 -17.17
CA ALA A 17 -25.00 2.73 -17.40
C ALA A 17 -25.19 3.59 -16.16
N SER A 18 -25.36 2.97 -14.99
CA SER A 18 -25.49 3.66 -13.70
C SER A 18 -24.22 4.43 -13.35
N VAL A 19 -23.04 3.81 -13.46
CA VAL A 19 -21.76 4.50 -13.16
C VAL A 19 -21.53 5.68 -14.10
N LEU A 20 -21.89 5.57 -15.38
CA LEU A 20 -21.77 6.67 -16.34
C LEU A 20 -22.72 7.82 -15.99
N SER A 21 -23.96 7.51 -15.60
CA SER A 21 -24.96 8.49 -15.16
C SER A 21 -24.52 9.21 -13.89
N ASP A 22 -24.07 8.46 -12.89
CA ASP A 22 -23.59 9.01 -11.61
C ASP A 22 -22.36 9.89 -11.81
N PHE A 23 -21.42 9.46 -12.65
CA PHE A 23 -20.24 10.25 -12.96
C PHE A 23 -20.59 11.56 -13.68
N ALA A 24 -21.54 11.54 -14.62
CA ALA A 24 -22.05 12.75 -15.27
C ALA A 24 -22.73 13.70 -14.26
N GLN A 25 -23.51 13.15 -13.33
CA GLN A 25 -24.14 13.92 -12.26
C GLN A 25 -23.09 14.56 -11.35
N ILE A 26 -22.04 13.83 -10.96
CA ILE A 26 -20.94 14.37 -10.16
C ILE A 26 -20.27 15.55 -10.87
N ILE A 27 -19.95 15.43 -12.17
CA ILE A 27 -19.36 16.54 -12.93
C ILE A 27 -20.29 17.76 -12.91
N HIS A 28 -21.60 17.55 -13.09
CA HIS A 28 -22.59 18.63 -13.11
C HIS A 28 -22.74 19.32 -11.74
N GLU A 29 -22.92 18.56 -10.66
CA GLU A 29 -23.08 19.10 -9.31
C GLU A 29 -21.78 19.74 -8.79
N SER A 30 -20.61 19.15 -9.10
CA SER A 30 -19.30 19.73 -8.73
C SER A 30 -19.12 21.12 -9.30
N ARG A 31 -19.53 21.36 -10.55
CA ARG A 31 -19.44 22.69 -11.18
C ARG A 31 -20.31 23.73 -10.49
N LYS A 32 -21.47 23.34 -9.92
CA LYS A 32 -22.36 24.27 -9.21
C LYS A 32 -21.72 24.84 -7.94
N ILE A 33 -20.80 24.08 -7.33
CA ILE A 33 -20.05 24.48 -6.14
C ILE A 33 -18.63 24.96 -6.47
N GLY A 34 -18.32 25.18 -7.76
CA GLY A 34 -17.03 25.69 -8.21
C GLY A 34 -15.89 24.67 -8.19
N LEU A 35 -16.22 23.36 -8.17
CA LEU A 35 -15.25 22.27 -8.27
C LEU A 35 -15.21 21.69 -9.69
N GLU A 36 -14.04 21.18 -10.06
CA GLU A 36 -13.80 20.49 -11.33
C GLU A 36 -13.15 19.13 -11.07
N ILE A 37 -13.61 18.13 -11.82
CA ILE A 37 -13.01 16.80 -11.82
C ILE A 37 -11.67 16.85 -12.56
N ASN A 38 -10.65 16.18 -12.02
CA ASN A 38 -9.36 16.03 -12.67
C ASN A 38 -9.31 14.70 -13.46
N PRO A 39 -9.47 14.72 -14.80
CA PRO A 39 -9.53 13.48 -15.59
C PRO A 39 -8.29 12.62 -15.46
N SER A 40 -7.11 13.24 -15.35
CA SER A 40 -5.82 12.53 -15.29
C SER A 40 -5.63 11.72 -14.00
N LYS A 41 -6.37 12.05 -12.94
CA LYS A 41 -6.40 11.31 -11.67
C LYS A 41 -7.56 10.32 -11.58
N CYS A 42 -8.58 10.46 -12.42
CA CYS A 42 -9.70 9.52 -12.45
C CYS A 42 -9.31 8.24 -13.17
N GLU A 43 -9.65 7.11 -12.56
CA GLU A 43 -9.34 5.79 -13.07
C GLU A 43 -10.63 5.01 -13.36
N LEU A 44 -10.67 4.35 -14.51
CA LEU A 44 -11.76 3.49 -14.93
C LEU A 44 -11.26 2.06 -15.02
N HIS A 45 -11.99 1.14 -14.40
CA HIS A 45 -11.68 -0.28 -14.43
C HIS A 45 -12.89 -1.12 -14.81
N PHE A 46 -12.69 -2.07 -15.72
CA PHE A 46 -13.67 -3.07 -16.08
C PHE A 46 -13.35 -4.38 -15.35
N MET A 47 -14.31 -4.90 -14.57
CA MET A 47 -14.15 -6.18 -13.87
C MET A 47 -14.10 -7.36 -14.85
N SER A 48 -14.82 -7.24 -15.96
CA SER A 48 -14.83 -8.17 -17.10
C SER A 48 -13.95 -7.63 -18.25
N ASP A 49 -14.14 -8.14 -19.46
CA ASP A 49 -13.48 -7.60 -20.65
C ASP A 49 -13.85 -6.13 -20.87
N THR A 50 -12.90 -5.39 -21.44
CA THR A 50 -13.08 -3.97 -21.77
C THR A 50 -14.20 -3.81 -22.80
N ASP A 51 -15.18 -2.97 -22.47
CA ASP A 51 -16.19 -2.53 -23.41
C ASP A 51 -15.75 -1.18 -24.03
N GLU A 52 -15.30 -1.24 -25.28
CA GLU A 52 -14.81 -0.07 -26.02
C GLU A 52 -15.87 1.02 -26.20
N GLU A 53 -17.15 0.65 -26.30
CA GLU A 53 -18.24 1.62 -26.45
C GLU A 53 -18.51 2.35 -25.14
N VAL A 54 -18.45 1.64 -24.02
CA VAL A 54 -18.52 2.26 -22.68
C VAL A 54 -17.31 3.15 -22.43
N LEU A 55 -16.10 2.69 -22.76
CA LEU A 55 -14.88 3.47 -22.61
C LEU A 55 -14.94 4.79 -23.40
N LYS A 56 -15.39 4.76 -24.66
CA LYS A 56 -15.58 5.97 -25.48
C LYS A 56 -16.56 6.96 -24.82
N ARG A 57 -17.64 6.47 -24.20
CA ARG A 57 -18.61 7.34 -23.50
C ARG A 57 -17.98 8.04 -22.30
N PHE A 58 -17.18 7.32 -21.51
CA PHE A 58 -16.42 7.94 -20.40
C PHE A 58 -15.40 8.96 -20.90
N GLN A 59 -14.68 8.66 -21.98
CA GLN A 59 -13.72 9.58 -22.59
C GLN A 59 -14.39 10.84 -23.17
N LEU A 60 -15.62 10.72 -23.69
CA LEU A 60 -16.40 11.87 -24.15
C LEU A 60 -16.82 12.78 -22.98
N LEU A 61 -17.21 12.20 -21.84
CA LEU A 61 -17.58 12.95 -20.64
C LEU A 61 -16.38 13.60 -19.94
N SER A 62 -15.26 12.89 -19.87
CA SER A 62 -14.05 13.32 -19.17
C SER A 62 -12.80 12.97 -19.99
N PRO A 63 -12.42 13.83 -20.96
CA PRO A 63 -11.24 13.60 -21.79
C PRO A 63 -9.98 13.50 -20.94
N GLY A 64 -9.29 12.36 -21.02
CA GLY A 64 -8.08 12.08 -20.23
C GLY A 64 -8.28 11.14 -19.03
N ILE A 65 -9.49 10.61 -18.82
CA ILE A 65 -9.72 9.51 -17.86
C ILE A 65 -8.83 8.31 -18.21
N ARG A 66 -8.19 7.73 -17.20
CA ARG A 66 -7.23 6.63 -17.38
C ARG A 66 -7.94 5.29 -17.25
N SER A 67 -7.82 4.42 -18.25
CA SER A 67 -8.23 3.03 -18.11
C SER A 67 -7.11 2.26 -17.41
N ILE A 68 -7.41 1.64 -16.27
CA ILE A 68 -6.44 0.87 -15.48
C ILE A 68 -6.65 -0.64 -15.65
N THR A 69 -5.53 -1.37 -15.66
CA THR A 69 -5.54 -2.83 -15.71
C THR A 69 -5.66 -3.43 -14.31
N LYS A 70 -6.05 -4.71 -14.24
CA LYS A 70 -6.14 -5.48 -12.98
C LYS A 70 -4.84 -5.48 -12.18
N ASP A 71 -3.72 -5.28 -12.87
CA ASP A 71 -2.36 -5.35 -12.32
C ASP A 71 -2.02 -4.19 -11.38
N ASN A 72 -2.69 -3.05 -11.53
CA ASN A 72 -2.41 -1.83 -10.75
C ASN A 72 -3.65 -1.30 -10.02
N LEU A 73 -4.69 -2.13 -9.89
CA LEU A 73 -5.94 -1.72 -9.27
C LEU A 73 -5.75 -1.57 -7.75
N THR A 74 -5.74 -0.32 -7.30
CA THR A 74 -5.68 0.05 -5.88
C THR A 74 -6.83 0.98 -5.52
N LEU A 75 -7.30 0.90 -4.27
CA LEU A 75 -8.31 1.77 -3.71
C LEU A 75 -7.76 2.38 -2.42
N LEU A 76 -7.60 3.70 -2.38
CA LEU A 76 -6.95 4.40 -1.26
C LEU A 76 -5.57 3.81 -0.93
N GLY A 77 -4.85 3.30 -1.94
CA GLY A 77 -3.57 2.61 -1.78
C GLY A 77 -3.66 1.14 -1.31
N ALA A 78 -4.86 0.61 -1.05
CA ALA A 78 -5.06 -0.81 -0.79
C ALA A 78 -5.20 -1.58 -2.12
N PRO A 79 -4.38 -2.59 -2.38
CA PRO A 79 -4.48 -3.39 -3.61
C PRO A 79 -5.74 -4.26 -3.60
N LEU A 80 -6.48 -4.26 -4.73
CA LEU A 80 -7.73 -5.04 -4.84
C LEU A 80 -7.53 -6.41 -5.49
N THR A 81 -6.39 -6.66 -6.12
CA THR A 81 -6.06 -7.94 -6.77
C THR A 81 -4.76 -8.52 -6.23
N SER A 82 -4.56 -9.82 -6.35
CA SER A 82 -3.31 -10.46 -5.92
C SER A 82 -2.09 -9.94 -6.68
N LYS A 83 -2.25 -9.56 -7.95
CA LYS A 83 -1.16 -9.02 -8.77
C LYS A 83 -0.83 -7.58 -8.38
N ALA A 84 -1.85 -6.76 -8.13
CA ALA A 84 -1.65 -5.42 -7.57
C ALA A 84 -0.99 -5.50 -6.18
N ALA A 85 -1.39 -6.46 -5.34
CA ALA A 85 -0.79 -6.67 -4.03
C ALA A 85 0.70 -6.97 -4.13
N MET A 86 1.09 -7.91 -5.01
CA MET A 86 2.50 -8.22 -5.25
C MET A 86 3.27 -7.00 -5.76
N CYS A 87 2.69 -6.20 -6.67
CA CYS A 87 3.31 -4.98 -7.18
C CYS A 87 3.55 -3.96 -6.04
N CYS A 88 2.50 -3.66 -5.26
CA CYS A 88 2.59 -2.74 -4.12
C CYS A 88 3.61 -3.19 -3.07
N LEU A 89 3.65 -4.49 -2.75
CA LEU A 89 4.61 -5.05 -1.79
C LEU A 89 6.05 -4.94 -2.29
N ASN A 90 6.30 -5.23 -3.57
CA ASN A 90 7.63 -5.06 -4.17
C ASN A 90 8.08 -3.59 -4.18
N THR A 91 7.21 -2.68 -4.61
CA THR A 91 7.50 -1.23 -4.55
C THR A 91 7.82 -0.81 -3.11
N LYS A 92 7.07 -1.33 -2.13
CA LYS A 92 7.29 -1.00 -0.73
C LYS A 92 8.63 -1.51 -0.20
N LEU A 93 9.04 -2.70 -0.62
CA LEU A 93 10.34 -3.28 -0.27
C LEU A 93 11.48 -2.42 -0.82
N GLU A 94 11.40 -2.00 -2.07
CA GLU A 94 12.44 -1.14 -2.67
C GLU A 94 12.50 0.24 -2.01
N GLU A 95 11.35 0.85 -1.67
CA GLU A 95 11.33 2.08 -0.86
C GLU A 95 12.02 1.88 0.50
N MET A 96 11.77 0.75 1.16
CA MET A 96 12.36 0.44 2.46
C MET A 96 13.86 0.22 2.37
N LYS A 97 14.36 -0.52 1.37
CA LYS A 97 15.81 -0.69 1.11
C LYS A 97 16.53 0.65 0.97
N ILE A 98 15.95 1.57 0.20
CA ILE A 98 16.52 2.92 0.00
C ILE A 98 16.57 3.68 1.34
N LEU A 99 15.52 3.59 2.15
CA LEU A 99 15.47 4.24 3.46
C LEU A 99 16.46 3.61 4.45
N PHE A 100 16.54 2.28 4.49
CA PHE A 100 17.40 1.54 5.40
C PHE A 100 18.87 1.75 5.10
N ALA A 101 19.26 1.81 3.83
CA ALA A 101 20.62 2.16 3.41
C ALA A 101 21.08 3.54 3.90
N ARG A 102 20.14 4.46 4.18
CA ARG A 102 20.41 5.80 4.69
C ARG A 102 20.38 5.91 6.21
N LEU A 103 19.83 4.94 6.93
CA LEU A 103 19.78 4.99 8.39
C LEU A 103 21.16 5.06 9.06
N PRO A 104 22.19 4.30 8.61
CA PRO A 104 23.53 4.37 9.19
C PRO A 104 24.25 5.71 8.99
N SER A 105 23.81 6.57 8.06
CA SER A 105 24.43 7.88 7.85
C SER A 105 23.97 8.95 8.85
N LEU A 106 23.04 8.61 9.75
CA LEU A 106 22.64 9.48 10.84
C LEU A 106 23.75 9.59 11.89
N ASN A 107 23.87 10.76 12.50
CA ASN A 107 24.90 11.06 13.51
C ASN A 107 24.85 10.16 14.76
N SER A 108 23.76 9.41 14.97
CA SER A 108 23.58 8.53 16.12
C SER A 108 22.86 7.23 15.76
N TYR A 109 23.52 6.11 16.02
CA TYR A 109 22.93 4.78 15.86
C TYR A 109 21.72 4.54 16.76
N HIS A 110 21.65 5.19 17.92
CA HIS A 110 20.47 5.13 18.78
C HIS A 110 19.25 5.79 18.13
N ILE A 111 19.44 6.93 17.47
CA ILE A 111 18.38 7.61 16.71
C ILE A 111 17.97 6.74 15.52
N ALA A 112 18.94 6.21 14.79
CA ALA A 112 18.66 5.33 13.66
C ALA A 112 17.87 4.07 14.07
N PHE A 113 18.26 3.44 15.19
CA PHE A 113 17.53 2.29 15.76
C PHE A 113 16.11 2.68 16.17
N TYR A 114 15.96 3.82 16.85
CA TYR A 114 14.65 4.33 17.24
C TYR A 114 13.74 4.54 16.03
N LEU A 115 14.25 5.16 14.96
CA LEU A 115 13.51 5.38 13.72
C LEU A 115 13.19 4.07 12.98
N LEU A 116 14.13 3.13 12.93
CA LEU A 116 13.89 1.80 12.36
C LEU A 116 12.68 1.16 13.04
N ARG A 117 12.72 1.09 14.38
CA ARG A 117 11.69 0.44 15.19
C ARG A 117 10.33 1.15 15.12
N HIS A 118 10.31 2.47 15.29
CA HIS A 118 9.07 3.24 15.49
C HIS A 118 8.50 3.87 14.23
N CYS A 119 9.27 3.95 13.15
CA CYS A 119 8.84 4.64 11.95
C CYS A 119 8.97 3.80 10.69
N PHE A 120 10.10 3.12 10.47
CA PHE A 120 10.44 2.63 9.12
C PHE A 120 10.27 1.13 8.89
N ALA A 121 10.28 0.30 9.94
CA ALA A 121 9.97 -1.12 9.84
C ALA A 121 8.43 -1.33 9.75
N ILE A 122 7.86 -2.09 10.68
CA ILE A 122 6.42 -2.42 10.68
C ILE A 122 5.47 -1.22 10.55
N PRO A 123 5.72 -0.04 11.16
CA PRO A 123 4.81 1.09 11.00
C PRO A 123 4.61 1.51 9.53
N ARG A 124 5.63 1.38 8.66
CA ARG A 124 5.49 1.61 7.21
C ARG A 124 4.74 0.51 6.47
N LEU A 125 4.73 -0.71 7.01
CA LEU A 125 4.02 -1.86 6.43
C LEU A 125 2.60 -2.02 6.94
N THR A 126 2.28 -1.42 8.09
CA THR A 126 1.04 -1.64 8.83
C THR A 126 -0.19 -1.43 7.95
N TYR A 127 -0.19 -0.41 7.08
CA TYR A 127 -1.31 -0.20 6.17
C TYR A 127 -1.55 -1.41 5.24
N LEU A 128 -0.51 -1.85 4.52
CA LEU A 128 -0.61 -3.00 3.62
C LEU A 128 -0.94 -4.30 4.37
N LEU A 129 -0.35 -4.52 5.54
CA LEU A 129 -0.65 -5.69 6.38
C LEU A 129 -2.11 -5.72 6.84
N ARG A 130 -2.74 -4.54 7.02
CA ARG A 130 -4.16 -4.43 7.43
C ARG A 130 -5.14 -4.53 6.27
N THR A 131 -4.75 -4.09 5.08
CA THR A 131 -5.67 -3.99 3.94
C THR A 131 -5.50 -5.10 2.91
N THR A 132 -4.45 -5.90 3.03
CA THR A 132 -4.08 -6.91 2.02
C THR A 132 -3.86 -8.25 2.72
N PRO A 133 -4.32 -9.37 2.15
CA PRO A 133 -4.06 -10.69 2.71
C PRO A 133 -2.60 -11.11 2.48
N THR A 134 -1.67 -10.46 3.16
CA THR A 134 -0.23 -10.56 2.89
C THR A 134 0.36 -11.94 3.22
N TRP A 135 -0.31 -12.74 4.06
CA TRP A 135 0.12 -14.11 4.37
C TRP A 135 0.15 -15.03 3.15
N ASN A 136 -0.55 -14.67 2.06
CA ASN A 136 -0.46 -15.39 0.78
C ASN A 136 0.86 -15.12 0.03
N PHE A 137 1.70 -14.19 0.51
CA PHE A 137 2.95 -13.77 -0.13
C PHE A 137 4.12 -13.99 0.83
N GLU A 138 4.38 -15.24 1.19
CA GLU A 138 5.43 -15.56 2.18
C GLU A 138 6.82 -15.08 1.75
N GLU A 139 7.20 -15.24 0.48
CA GLU A 139 8.52 -14.88 -0.03
C GLU A 139 8.84 -13.38 0.17
N ILE A 140 7.87 -12.50 -0.11
CA ILE A 140 8.08 -11.05 0.06
C ILE A 140 8.09 -10.66 1.54
N LEU A 141 7.30 -11.33 2.41
CA LEU A 141 7.35 -11.12 3.86
C LEU A 141 8.72 -11.48 4.43
N HIS A 142 9.29 -12.61 4.01
CA HIS A 142 10.65 -12.99 4.41
C HIS A 142 11.70 -12.01 3.88
N SER A 143 11.49 -11.44 2.70
CA SER A 143 12.37 -10.40 2.15
C SER A 143 12.35 -9.13 3.00
N PHE A 144 11.16 -8.68 3.47
CA PHE A 144 11.07 -7.58 4.44
C PHE A 144 11.80 -7.91 5.74
N ASP A 145 11.58 -9.09 6.30
CA ASP A 145 12.19 -9.50 7.57
C ASP A 145 13.73 -9.57 7.48
N THR A 146 14.23 -10.05 6.34
CA THR A 146 15.67 -10.12 6.05
C THR A 146 16.27 -8.71 5.99
N GLU A 147 15.61 -7.79 5.30
CA GLU A 147 16.06 -6.40 5.15
C GLU A 147 16.04 -5.66 6.50
N ILE A 148 15.00 -5.87 7.31
CA ILE A 148 14.89 -5.33 8.67
C ILE A 148 16.00 -5.90 9.56
N ARG A 149 16.24 -7.21 9.51
CA ARG A 149 17.30 -7.88 10.30
C ARG A 149 18.68 -7.36 9.92
N SER A 150 19.00 -7.30 8.63
CA SER A 150 20.30 -6.83 8.14
C SER A 150 20.59 -5.39 8.57
N THR A 151 19.56 -4.53 8.50
CA THR A 151 19.66 -3.16 8.98
C THR A 151 19.88 -3.12 10.49
N LEU A 152 19.14 -3.92 11.26
CA LEU A 152 19.31 -3.98 12.71
C LEU A 152 20.71 -4.47 13.11
N GLU A 153 21.25 -5.50 12.44
CA GLU A 153 22.61 -5.99 12.63
C GLU A 153 23.66 -4.89 12.40
N THR A 154 23.47 -4.10 11.34
CA THR A 154 24.32 -2.95 11.02
C THR A 154 24.27 -1.89 12.13
N LEU A 155 23.07 -1.52 12.58
CA LEU A 155 22.90 -0.49 13.62
C LEU A 155 23.43 -0.92 15.00
N LEU A 156 23.32 -2.21 15.32
CA LEU A 156 23.81 -2.78 16.58
C LEU A 156 25.28 -3.20 16.50
N ASN A 157 25.89 -3.17 15.32
CA ASN A 157 27.23 -3.67 15.05
C ASN A 157 27.42 -5.11 15.58
N THR A 158 26.44 -5.98 15.32
CA THR A 158 26.46 -7.37 15.78
C THR A 158 25.69 -8.27 14.82
N THR A 159 26.01 -9.57 14.83
CA THR A 159 25.25 -10.57 14.09
C THR A 159 24.15 -11.16 14.97
N LEU A 160 22.94 -11.24 14.42
CA LEU A 160 21.79 -11.86 15.04
C LEU A 160 21.70 -13.27 14.49
N SER A 161 22.07 -14.28 15.28
CA SER A 161 21.71 -15.67 14.96
C SER A 161 20.18 -15.84 14.99
N GLU A 162 19.65 -16.95 14.48
CA GLU A 162 18.19 -17.20 14.48
C GLU A 162 17.54 -16.99 15.84
N GLN A 163 18.17 -17.52 16.91
CA GLN A 163 17.66 -17.35 18.28
C GLN A 163 17.67 -15.90 18.73
N LYS A 164 18.75 -15.15 18.44
CA LYS A 164 18.85 -13.72 18.75
C LYS A 164 17.85 -12.90 17.94
N TRP A 165 17.60 -13.28 16.69
CA TRP A 165 16.61 -12.63 15.84
C TRP A 165 15.20 -12.83 16.39
N ILE A 166 14.83 -14.06 16.77
CA ILE A 166 13.55 -14.35 17.43
C ILE A 166 13.39 -13.47 18.68
N LEU A 167 14.40 -13.42 19.55
CA LEU A 167 14.36 -12.60 20.76
C LEU A 167 14.25 -11.10 20.44
N ALA A 168 15.05 -10.59 19.49
CA ALA A 168 15.01 -9.19 19.07
C ALA A 168 13.64 -8.78 18.51
N SER A 169 12.96 -9.72 17.84
CA SER A 169 11.61 -9.52 17.30
C SER A 169 10.50 -9.56 18.34
N LEU A 170 10.77 -9.94 19.59
CA LEU A 170 9.76 -9.89 20.64
C LEU A 170 9.49 -8.44 21.10
N PRO A 171 8.30 -8.17 21.66
CA PRO A 171 8.02 -6.90 22.33
C PRO A 171 9.01 -6.59 23.47
N VAL A 172 9.23 -5.31 23.74
CA VAL A 172 10.18 -4.87 24.78
C VAL A 172 9.74 -5.28 26.19
N ASN A 173 8.44 -5.32 26.46
CA ASN A 173 7.92 -5.74 27.77
C ASN A 173 8.16 -7.23 28.09
N VAL A 174 8.55 -8.04 27.11
CA VAL A 174 8.95 -9.45 27.30
C VAL A 174 10.44 -9.67 27.03
N GLY A 175 11.24 -8.61 27.01
CA GLY A 175 12.70 -8.69 26.90
C GLY A 175 13.26 -8.66 25.46
N GLY A 176 12.44 -8.40 24.45
CA GLY A 176 12.90 -8.21 23.07
C GLY A 176 13.32 -6.77 22.76
N LEU A 177 13.74 -6.52 21.51
CA LEU A 177 14.08 -5.17 21.02
C LEU A 177 12.86 -4.44 20.42
N GLY A 178 11.74 -5.13 20.22
CA GLY A 178 10.53 -4.58 19.65
C GLY A 178 10.58 -4.37 18.13
N VAL A 179 11.56 -4.95 17.44
CA VAL A 179 11.68 -4.91 15.97
C VAL A 179 10.94 -6.12 15.39
N ARG A 180 9.61 -6.02 15.35
CA ARG A 180 8.70 -7.11 14.98
C ARG A 180 8.90 -7.55 13.51
N LYS A 181 8.61 -8.82 13.23
CA LYS A 181 8.61 -9.39 11.88
C LYS A 181 7.30 -9.09 11.15
N ALA A 182 7.37 -8.85 9.85
CA ALA A 182 6.21 -8.71 8.97
C ALA A 182 5.47 -10.05 8.84
N SER A 183 6.20 -11.17 8.74
CA SER A 183 5.63 -12.52 8.69
C SER A 183 4.77 -12.83 9.93
N ASP A 184 5.27 -12.57 11.13
CA ASP A 184 4.54 -12.78 12.39
C ASP A 184 3.27 -11.91 12.50
N LEU A 185 3.22 -10.78 11.78
CA LEU A 185 2.13 -9.81 11.85
C LEU A 185 1.14 -9.92 10.70
N ALA A 186 1.45 -10.65 9.62
CA ALA A 186 0.64 -10.69 8.40
C ALA A 186 -0.81 -11.12 8.65
N ILE A 187 -1.02 -12.17 9.45
CA ILE A 187 -2.35 -12.64 9.81
C ILE A 187 -3.02 -11.72 10.85
N PRO A 188 -2.42 -11.47 12.04
CA PRO A 188 -3.11 -10.72 13.09
C PRO A 188 -3.29 -9.24 12.77
N ALA A 189 -2.58 -8.66 11.80
CA ALA A 189 -2.81 -7.29 11.39
C ALA A 189 -4.07 -7.15 10.51
N PHE A 190 -4.42 -8.18 9.74
CA PHE A 190 -5.54 -8.15 8.81
C PHE A 190 -6.88 -8.50 9.47
N LEU A 191 -6.87 -9.39 10.45
CA LEU A 191 -8.04 -9.78 11.25
C LEU A 191 -8.49 -8.65 12.19
#